data_AF-A0A3G7TSL4-F1
#
_entry.id   AF-A0A3G7TSL4-F1
#
_cell.length_a   1.000
_cell.length_b   1.000
_cell.length_c   1.000
_cell.angle_alpha   90.00
_cell.angle_beta   90.00
_cell.angle_gamma   90.00
#
_symmetry.space_group_name_H-M   'P 1'
#
loop_
_entity.id
_entity.type
_entity.pdbx_description
1 polymer ?
#
loop_
_entity_poly.entity_id
_entity_poly.type
_entity_poly.pdbx_seq_one_letter_code
_entity_poly.pdbx_strand_id
1 'polypeptide(L)'
;MGNQVFANNMEISCKAADGKSVACFPDVCFTPPQAPPTPTGVPIPYPNTGMAKDTTRGTRTVKITRKEVMLKDKSYFKTSYGDEAGCAPKKGIVTSKIKGKVYFNSWSMDVKFEGENVVRNADLTTHNHGSVPGNTAVWPYIDDTNIGFDTWTRCSKDLKKEYDACKDFKPRKPDGPDPCDSLTKIPAGKKPIQAPAANKLADDVAADKCLSARRCALSPYEPSRCCNTPDSLRIQTPHHIVEASSFIQNRGQKTETPFATFNSPGSYDANKAPCVCAEGTSHSLGGTHELMHTFQSASACKIDADGKLPLASGGEAENIRVTTYGAARDSGVEAFQKVFPDSGCDPDCLKAQLDAYHNQCGIDDNTKCQAVATRKNTPDSMLQEAEEQVQERYLQAIAAR
;
A
#
# COMPACT_ATOMS: atom_id res chain seq x y z
N MET A 1 -19.44 -6.19 -2.80
CA MET A 1 -18.79 -5.94 -4.09
C MET A 1 -18.09 -4.60 -3.95
N GLY A 2 -16.80 -4.49 -4.30
CA GLY A 2 -16.14 -3.19 -4.37
C GLY A 2 -16.90 -2.28 -5.33
N ASN A 3 -17.13 -1.04 -4.94
CA ASN A 3 -17.94 -0.09 -5.69
C ASN A 3 -17.16 0.72 -6.73
N GLN A 4 -15.84 0.51 -6.88
CA GLN A 4 -14.99 1.13 -7.91
C GLN A 4 -15.09 2.67 -8.01
N VAL A 5 -15.59 3.35 -6.97
CA VAL A 5 -15.64 4.81 -6.89
C VAL A 5 -14.61 5.27 -5.87
N PHE A 6 -13.69 6.13 -6.30
CA PHE A 6 -12.52 6.51 -5.52
C PHE A 6 -12.46 8.02 -5.26
N ALA A 7 -11.90 8.40 -4.12
CA ALA A 7 -11.47 9.76 -3.79
C ALA A 7 -10.00 9.72 -3.38
N ASN A 8 -9.16 10.54 -4.00
CA ASN A 8 -7.69 10.50 -3.83
C ASN A 8 -7.11 9.07 -3.95
N ASN A 9 -7.60 8.29 -4.92
CA ASN A 9 -7.19 6.90 -5.18
C ASN A 9 -7.44 5.92 -4.03
N MET A 10 -8.41 6.23 -3.17
CA MET A 10 -8.87 5.36 -2.10
C MET A 10 -10.38 5.19 -2.25
N GLU A 11 -10.85 3.95 -2.19
CA GLU A 11 -12.26 3.64 -2.43
C GLU A 11 -13.13 4.39 -1.41
N ILE A 12 -14.21 5.00 -1.88
CA ILE A 12 -15.13 5.75 -1.03
C ILE A 12 -16.03 4.78 -0.27
N SER A 13 -16.07 4.93 1.06
CA SER A 13 -16.95 4.16 1.92
C SER A 13 -18.42 4.47 1.66
N CYS A 14 -19.18 3.43 1.34
CA CYS A 14 -20.62 3.53 1.19
C CYS A 14 -21.31 2.29 1.73
N LYS A 15 -22.62 2.37 1.91
CA LYS A 15 -23.41 1.27 2.47
C LYS A 15 -23.47 0.02 1.60
N ALA A 16 -23.27 0.15 0.29
CA ALA A 16 -23.20 -0.99 -0.62
C ALA A 16 -21.82 -1.67 -0.60
N ALA A 17 -20.83 -1.04 0.01
CA ALA A 17 -19.47 -1.53 0.09
C ALA A 17 -19.35 -2.71 1.06
N ASP A 18 -18.32 -3.52 0.84
CA ASP A 18 -18.02 -4.68 1.68
C ASP A 18 -16.96 -4.35 2.75
N GLY A 19 -16.56 -3.09 2.84
CA GLY A 19 -15.51 -2.65 3.73
C GLY A 19 -15.75 -2.89 5.21
N LYS A 20 -14.66 -3.04 5.94
CA LYS A 20 -14.66 -3.36 7.36
C LYS A 20 -13.50 -2.69 8.07
N SER A 21 -13.74 -2.28 9.31
CA SER A 21 -12.68 -2.05 10.28
C SER A 21 -12.61 -3.29 11.15
N VAL A 22 -11.62 -4.16 10.94
CA VAL A 22 -11.56 -5.52 11.52
C VAL A 22 -10.64 -5.56 12.72
N ALA A 23 -11.09 -6.20 13.80
CA ALA A 23 -10.30 -6.44 15.00
C ALA A 23 -9.65 -5.17 15.60
N CYS A 24 -10.38 -4.05 15.61
CA CYS A 24 -10.04 -2.84 16.35
C CYS A 24 -9.81 -3.20 17.83
N PHE A 25 -8.57 -3.11 18.29
CA PHE A 25 -8.11 -3.62 19.57
C PHE A 25 -7.10 -2.64 20.22
N PRO A 26 -7.08 -2.50 21.56
CA PRO A 26 -7.99 -3.13 22.53
C PRO A 26 -9.29 -2.33 22.74
N ASP A 27 -10.41 -3.04 22.87
CA ASP A 27 -11.67 -2.56 23.43
C ASP A 27 -11.84 -3.10 24.86
N VAL A 28 -11.39 -2.36 25.88
CA VAL A 28 -11.46 -2.86 27.26
C VAL A 28 -12.89 -2.73 27.78
N CYS A 29 -13.51 -3.88 28.04
CA CYS A 29 -14.87 -3.99 28.55
C CYS A 29 -14.93 -4.84 29.81
N PHE A 30 -15.80 -4.43 30.74
CA PHE A 30 -16.08 -5.17 31.95
C PHE A 30 -16.93 -6.41 31.65
N THR A 31 -16.42 -7.57 32.05
CA THR A 31 -16.97 -8.89 31.75
C THR A 31 -17.38 -9.59 33.05
N PRO A 32 -18.51 -10.33 33.08
CA PRO A 32 -18.83 -11.20 34.22
C PRO A 32 -17.71 -12.22 34.54
N PRO A 33 -17.60 -12.71 35.78
CA PRO A 33 -18.50 -12.50 36.91
C PRO A 33 -18.27 -11.17 37.66
N GLN A 34 -19.32 -10.69 38.32
CA GLN A 34 -19.24 -9.63 39.32
C GLN A 34 -19.12 -10.30 40.69
N ALA A 35 -18.09 -9.97 41.45
CA ALA A 35 -17.85 -10.52 42.78
C ALA A 35 -17.39 -9.41 43.74
N PRO A 36 -17.39 -9.63 45.07
CA PRO A 36 -16.95 -8.64 46.05
C PRO A 36 -15.58 -7.96 45.80
N PRO A 37 -14.57 -8.58 45.13
CA PRO A 37 -13.38 -7.83 44.69
C PRO A 37 -13.51 -7.14 43.32
N THR A 38 -14.49 -7.50 42.49
CA THR A 38 -14.73 -6.98 41.13
C THR A 38 -16.21 -6.61 40.91
N PRO A 39 -16.77 -5.65 41.67
CA PRO A 39 -18.20 -5.33 41.62
C PRO A 39 -18.67 -4.83 40.24
N THR A 40 -17.76 -4.28 39.44
CA THR A 40 -18.03 -3.82 38.07
C THR A 40 -17.84 -4.92 37.01
N GLY A 41 -17.28 -6.08 37.35
CA GLY A 41 -16.79 -7.11 36.43
C GLY A 41 -15.26 -7.08 36.26
N VAL A 42 -14.74 -8.05 35.52
CA VAL A 42 -13.31 -8.16 35.16
C VAL A 42 -13.05 -7.38 33.86
N PRO A 43 -12.10 -6.43 33.82
CA PRO A 43 -11.75 -5.72 32.59
C PRO A 43 -10.99 -6.65 31.63
N ILE A 44 -11.55 -6.90 30.45
CA ILE A 44 -10.97 -7.77 29.42
C ILE A 44 -10.94 -6.99 28.10
N PRO A 45 -9.82 -6.99 27.35
CA PRO A 45 -9.74 -6.37 26.04
C PRO A 45 -10.36 -7.26 24.96
N TYR A 46 -11.25 -6.70 24.14
CA TYR A 46 -11.92 -7.37 23.03
C TYR A 46 -11.46 -6.81 21.67
N PRO A 47 -11.44 -7.64 20.61
CA PRO A 47 -11.27 -7.18 19.23
C PRO A 47 -12.62 -6.84 18.59
N ASN A 48 -12.74 -5.64 18.04
CA ASN A 48 -14.01 -5.13 17.56
C ASN A 48 -14.04 -4.99 16.04
N THR A 49 -15.16 -5.35 15.41
CA THR A 49 -15.34 -5.22 13.95
C THR A 49 -16.51 -4.33 13.60
N GLY A 50 -16.32 -3.39 12.67
CA GLY A 50 -17.33 -2.50 12.12
C GLY A 50 -17.45 -2.72 10.62
N MET A 51 -18.65 -2.59 10.06
CA MET A 51 -18.91 -2.96 8.66
C MET A 51 -19.60 -1.84 7.88
N ALA A 52 -19.15 -1.59 6.65
CA ALA A 52 -19.68 -0.60 5.73
C ALA A 52 -21.18 -0.77 5.48
N LYS A 53 -21.65 -2.02 5.39
CA LYS A 53 -23.08 -2.35 5.26
C LYS A 53 -23.96 -1.77 6.37
N ASP A 54 -23.38 -1.49 7.54
CA ASP A 54 -24.06 -0.88 8.69
C ASP A 54 -24.05 0.65 8.65
N THR A 55 -23.55 1.26 7.59
CA THR A 55 -23.64 2.69 7.32
C THR A 55 -25.07 3.19 7.50
N THR A 56 -25.18 4.33 8.18
CA THR A 56 -26.42 5.10 8.31
C THR A 56 -26.10 6.59 8.37
N ARG A 57 -27.11 7.43 8.08
CA ARG A 57 -26.98 8.90 8.01
C ARG A 57 -25.94 9.34 6.98
N GLY A 58 -25.83 8.59 5.89
CA GLY A 58 -25.04 8.95 4.72
C GLY A 58 -25.69 10.04 3.86
N THR A 59 -25.13 10.21 2.66
CA THR A 59 -25.67 11.09 1.62
C THR A 59 -27.13 10.78 1.27
N ARG A 60 -27.89 11.83 0.97
CA ARG A 60 -29.26 11.76 0.48
C ARG A 60 -29.35 11.77 -1.05
N THR A 61 -28.57 12.62 -1.72
CA THR A 61 -28.62 12.87 -3.16
C THR A 61 -27.55 12.09 -3.93
N VAL A 62 -26.31 12.07 -3.43
CA VAL A 62 -25.22 11.30 -4.06
C VAL A 62 -25.34 9.84 -3.67
N LYS A 63 -25.30 8.92 -4.63
CA LYS A 63 -25.41 7.48 -4.37
C LYS A 63 -24.31 6.72 -5.07
N ILE A 64 -23.71 5.78 -4.36
CA ILE A 64 -22.83 4.75 -4.92
C ILE A 64 -23.59 3.43 -4.85
N THR A 65 -23.72 2.73 -5.98
CA THR A 65 -24.51 1.49 -6.10
C THR A 65 -25.93 1.64 -5.52
N ARG A 66 -26.57 2.80 -5.80
CA ARG A 66 -27.91 3.19 -5.32
C ARG A 66 -28.04 3.29 -3.78
N LYS A 67 -26.94 3.30 -3.04
CA LYS A 67 -26.93 3.42 -1.57
C LYS A 67 -26.20 4.67 -1.10
N GLU A 68 -26.47 5.03 0.15
CA GLU A 68 -25.88 6.19 0.81
C GLU A 68 -24.36 6.04 0.99
N VAL A 69 -23.65 7.15 0.85
CA VAL A 69 -22.20 7.28 0.99
C VAL A 69 -21.88 7.87 2.38
N MET A 70 -20.78 7.43 2.98
CA MET A 70 -20.35 7.91 4.30
C MET A 70 -19.81 9.34 4.21
N LEU A 71 -20.27 10.17 5.14
CA LEU A 71 -19.87 11.57 5.31
C LEU A 71 -19.20 11.77 6.66
N LYS A 72 -18.12 12.56 6.67
CA LYS A 72 -17.45 13.07 7.87
C LYS A 72 -18.45 13.54 8.93
N ASP A 73 -18.21 13.17 10.19
CA ASP A 73 -18.92 13.60 11.42
C ASP A 73 -20.45 13.41 11.45
N LYS A 74 -21.04 12.90 10.38
CA LYS A 74 -22.49 12.76 10.20
C LYS A 74 -22.91 11.30 10.12
N SER A 75 -22.16 10.52 9.35
CA SER A 75 -22.41 9.10 9.11
C SER A 75 -21.58 8.22 10.04
N TYR A 76 -22.06 7.01 10.28
CA TYR A 76 -21.39 6.03 11.15
C TYR A 76 -21.87 4.62 10.81
N PHE A 77 -21.12 3.61 11.22
CA PHE A 77 -21.64 2.23 11.25
C PHE A 77 -22.44 2.04 12.53
N LYS A 78 -23.66 1.51 12.40
CA LYS A 78 -24.60 1.37 13.53
C LYS A 78 -24.05 0.54 14.68
N THR A 79 -23.23 -0.47 14.38
CA THR A 79 -22.87 -1.51 15.33
C THR A 79 -21.43 -1.94 15.16
N SER A 80 -20.70 -1.95 16.27
CA SER A 80 -19.46 -2.68 16.48
C SER A 80 -19.77 -4.11 16.95
N TYR A 81 -19.00 -5.10 16.55
CA TYR A 81 -19.21 -6.52 16.91
C TYR A 81 -17.94 -7.10 17.54
N GLY A 82 -18.06 -8.09 18.44
CA GLY A 82 -16.92 -8.83 19.02
C GLY A 82 -16.70 -8.62 20.52
N ASP A 83 -17.43 -7.69 21.12
CA ASP A 83 -17.34 -7.25 22.52
C ASP A 83 -18.55 -7.65 23.37
N GLU A 84 -19.44 -8.49 22.84
CA GLU A 84 -20.71 -8.85 23.49
C GLU A 84 -20.55 -9.52 24.86
N ALA A 85 -19.42 -10.17 25.11
CA ALA A 85 -19.11 -10.76 26.41
C ALA A 85 -18.83 -9.70 27.48
N GLY A 86 -18.42 -8.49 27.09
CA GLY A 86 -18.21 -7.32 27.95
C GLY A 86 -19.51 -6.69 28.47
N CYS A 87 -20.48 -7.50 28.87
CA CYS A 87 -21.85 -7.10 29.18
C CYS A 87 -22.11 -6.81 30.66
N ALA A 88 -21.09 -6.71 31.51
CA ALA A 88 -21.28 -6.26 32.89
C ALA A 88 -21.85 -4.82 32.92
N PRO A 89 -22.48 -4.36 34.01
CA PRO A 89 -23.21 -3.08 34.04
C PRO A 89 -22.44 -1.88 33.49
N LYS A 90 -21.13 -1.82 33.74
CA LYS A 90 -20.26 -0.75 33.25
C LYS A 90 -19.89 -0.88 31.77
N LYS A 91 -19.90 -2.08 31.16
CA LYS A 91 -19.54 -2.32 29.75
C LYS A 91 -18.15 -1.78 29.39
N GLY A 92 -18.00 -1.03 28.31
CA GLY A 92 -16.74 -0.37 27.95
C GLY A 92 -16.23 0.60 29.02
N ILE A 93 -14.92 0.56 29.28
CA ILE A 93 -14.29 1.35 30.34
C ILE A 93 -14.46 2.88 30.15
N VAL A 94 -14.42 3.34 28.90
CA VAL A 94 -14.53 4.77 28.52
C VAL A 94 -16.00 5.14 28.32
N THR A 95 -16.69 4.51 27.38
CA THR A 95 -18.00 4.97 26.91
C THR A 95 -19.18 4.29 27.59
N SER A 96 -18.92 3.26 28.40
CA SER A 96 -19.94 2.37 28.95
C SER A 96 -20.86 1.75 27.90
N LYS A 97 -20.33 1.52 26.70
CA LYS A 97 -21.01 0.85 25.59
C LYS A 97 -20.26 -0.40 25.18
N ILE A 98 -21.05 -1.39 24.80
CA ILE A 98 -20.66 -2.46 23.87
C ILE A 98 -21.61 -2.38 22.69
N LYS A 99 -21.21 -2.92 21.54
CA LYS A 99 -21.98 -2.86 20.30
C LYS A 99 -22.38 -1.44 19.86
N GLY A 100 -21.59 -0.45 20.27
CA GLY A 100 -21.87 0.96 19.99
C GLY A 100 -21.60 1.35 18.54
N LYS A 101 -21.70 2.64 18.25
CA LYS A 101 -21.45 3.16 16.90
C LYS A 101 -19.96 3.14 16.59
N VAL A 102 -19.63 3.01 15.31
CA VAL A 102 -18.27 3.19 14.79
C VAL A 102 -18.23 4.49 13.98
N TYR A 103 -17.42 5.44 14.43
CA TYR A 103 -17.19 6.70 13.74
C TYR A 103 -15.84 6.71 13.07
N PHE A 104 -15.74 7.51 12.01
CA PHE A 104 -14.48 7.80 11.34
C PHE A 104 -13.82 9.02 11.96
N ASN A 105 -12.51 8.93 12.12
CA ASN A 105 -11.62 9.94 12.66
C ASN A 105 -10.72 10.56 11.57
N SER A 106 -10.80 10.08 10.33
CA SER A 106 -10.21 10.72 9.15
C SER A 106 -11.10 10.56 7.91
N TRP A 107 -10.82 11.35 6.88
CA TRP A 107 -11.60 11.46 5.64
C TRP A 107 -10.75 12.12 4.54
N SER A 108 -11.27 12.18 3.31
CA SER A 108 -10.67 12.94 2.20
C SER A 108 -10.53 14.43 2.55
N MET A 109 -9.41 15.07 2.21
CA MET A 109 -9.19 16.48 2.55
C MET A 109 -9.91 17.46 1.59
N ASP A 110 -10.18 17.02 0.37
CA ASP A 110 -10.60 17.86 -0.76
C ASP A 110 -11.85 17.32 -1.49
N VAL A 111 -12.14 16.02 -1.45
CA VAL A 111 -13.34 15.45 -2.04
C VAL A 111 -14.50 15.50 -1.03
N LYS A 112 -15.57 16.19 -1.43
CA LYS A 112 -16.77 16.39 -0.61
C LYS A 112 -18.02 15.99 -1.36
N PHE A 113 -18.94 15.29 -0.69
CA PHE A 113 -20.31 15.09 -1.15
C PHE A 113 -21.26 15.81 -0.22
N GLU A 114 -22.23 16.54 -0.78
CA GLU A 114 -23.20 17.32 0.00
C GLU A 114 -22.55 18.33 0.97
N GLY A 115 -21.39 18.88 0.60
CA GLY A 115 -20.63 19.82 1.42
C GLY A 115 -19.74 19.18 2.49
N GLU A 116 -19.80 17.86 2.68
CA GLU A 116 -19.04 17.13 3.69
C GLU A 116 -17.98 16.23 3.07
N ASN A 117 -16.83 16.11 3.74
CA ASN A 117 -15.73 15.27 3.29
C ASN A 117 -16.14 13.79 3.25
N VAL A 118 -15.72 13.10 2.19
CA VAL A 118 -16.03 11.67 2.01
C VAL A 118 -15.03 10.80 2.77
N VAL A 119 -15.54 9.72 3.35
CA VAL A 119 -14.73 8.70 4.02
C VAL A 119 -14.26 7.67 3.00
N ARG A 120 -13.04 7.15 3.16
CA ARG A 120 -12.38 6.27 2.19
C ARG A 120 -11.70 5.07 2.85
N ASN A 121 -11.24 4.15 2.01
CA ASN A 121 -10.29 3.10 2.38
C ASN A 121 -9.10 3.69 3.17
N ALA A 122 -8.61 2.95 4.16
CA ALA A 122 -7.62 3.29 5.16
C ALA A 122 -7.90 4.53 6.03
N ASP A 123 -9.06 5.18 5.92
CA ASP A 123 -9.46 6.18 6.90
C ASP A 123 -9.68 5.52 8.28
N LEU A 124 -9.31 6.24 9.32
CA LEU A 124 -9.29 5.73 10.68
C LEU A 124 -10.69 5.75 11.28
N THR A 125 -10.97 4.79 12.14
CA THR A 125 -12.22 4.62 12.89
C THR A 125 -11.92 4.50 14.38
N THR A 126 -12.94 4.74 15.19
CA THR A 126 -12.97 4.34 16.61
C THR A 126 -14.31 3.68 16.89
N HIS A 127 -14.33 2.68 17.77
CA HIS A 127 -15.49 1.84 18.01
C HIS A 127 -16.19 2.16 19.33
N ASN A 128 -17.41 1.65 19.48
CA ASN A 128 -18.21 1.71 20.70
C ASN A 128 -18.50 3.11 21.24
N HIS A 129 -18.88 4.03 20.36
CA HIS A 129 -19.22 5.38 20.77
C HIS A 129 -20.56 5.44 21.53
N GLY A 130 -20.51 6.07 22.70
CA GLY A 130 -21.65 6.70 23.39
C GLY A 130 -21.52 8.23 23.47
N SER A 131 -20.27 8.71 23.40
CA SER A 131 -19.78 10.09 23.30
C SER A 131 -18.42 10.03 22.57
N VAL A 132 -17.83 11.18 22.23
CA VAL A 132 -16.42 11.23 21.80
C VAL A 132 -15.53 11.33 23.05
N PRO A 133 -14.40 10.60 23.15
CA PRO A 133 -13.88 9.60 22.20
C PRO A 133 -14.60 8.23 22.31
N GLY A 134 -14.35 7.34 21.35
CA GLY A 134 -14.80 5.95 21.38
C GLY A 134 -14.13 5.12 22.50
N ASN A 135 -14.56 3.87 22.66
CA ASN A 135 -13.99 2.97 23.68
C ASN A 135 -12.67 2.30 23.25
N THR A 136 -12.28 2.48 21.99
CA THR A 136 -11.08 1.92 21.38
C THR A 136 -10.10 3.00 20.93
N ALA A 137 -8.86 2.60 20.67
CA ALA A 137 -7.92 3.40 19.88
C ALA A 137 -8.40 3.56 18.42
N VAL A 138 -7.72 4.44 17.69
CA VAL A 138 -7.96 4.63 16.24
C VAL A 138 -7.52 3.38 15.46
N TRP A 139 -8.29 3.00 14.44
CA TRP A 139 -8.05 1.79 13.67
C TRP A 139 -8.41 1.95 12.19
N PRO A 140 -7.68 1.38 11.24
CA PRO A 140 -8.02 1.54 9.83
C PRO A 140 -9.34 0.86 9.44
N TYR A 141 -10.06 1.46 8.51
CA TYR A 141 -11.14 0.87 7.74
C TYR A 141 -10.63 0.43 6.37
N ILE A 142 -11.04 -0.75 5.89
CA ILE A 142 -10.57 -1.32 4.63
C ILE A 142 -11.77 -1.63 3.74
N ASP A 143 -11.88 -1.05 2.55
CA ASP A 143 -13.07 -1.19 1.67
C ASP A 143 -12.91 -2.11 0.47
N ASP A 144 -11.69 -2.24 -0.01
CA ASP A 144 -11.44 -3.00 -1.23
C ASP A 144 -11.33 -4.49 -0.91
N THR A 145 -12.38 -5.24 -1.23
CA THR A 145 -12.41 -6.71 -1.13
C THR A 145 -11.52 -7.45 -2.12
N ASN A 146 -10.91 -6.77 -3.09
CA ASN A 146 -9.81 -7.36 -3.89
C ASN A 146 -8.45 -7.27 -3.19
N ILE A 147 -8.38 -6.52 -2.08
CA ILE A 147 -7.28 -6.48 -1.11
C ILE A 147 -7.75 -7.22 0.17
N GLY A 148 -8.46 -8.34 -0.05
CA GLY A 148 -9.24 -9.04 0.96
C GLY A 148 -8.43 -9.39 2.20
N PHE A 149 -9.11 -9.76 3.29
CA PHE A 149 -8.57 -10.22 4.57
C PHE A 149 -7.18 -10.91 4.54
N ASP A 150 -6.89 -11.67 3.48
CA ASP A 150 -5.58 -12.23 3.15
C ASP A 150 -4.44 -11.19 3.04
N THR A 151 -4.59 -10.12 2.25
CA THR A 151 -3.59 -9.03 2.18
C THR A 151 -3.43 -8.34 3.52
N TRP A 152 -4.51 -8.08 4.27
CA TRP A 152 -4.40 -7.55 5.64
C TRP A 152 -3.66 -8.50 6.57
N THR A 153 -3.97 -9.79 6.54
CA THR A 153 -3.33 -10.80 7.40
C THR A 153 -1.82 -10.85 7.12
N ARG A 154 -1.44 -10.81 5.84
CA ARG A 154 -0.04 -10.79 5.39
C ARG A 154 0.65 -9.45 5.69
N CYS A 155 -0.05 -8.32 5.58
CA CYS A 155 0.55 -6.99 5.71
C CYS A 155 0.44 -6.33 7.08
N SER A 156 -0.36 -6.88 8.01
CA SER A 156 -0.63 -6.25 9.32
C SER A 156 0.63 -5.89 10.11
N LYS A 157 1.66 -6.74 10.04
CA LYS A 157 2.96 -6.50 10.68
C LYS A 157 3.70 -5.31 10.06
N ASP A 158 3.73 -5.24 8.74
CA ASP A 158 4.37 -4.14 8.01
C ASP A 158 3.64 -2.82 8.21
N LEU A 159 2.30 -2.84 8.19
CA LEU A 159 1.47 -1.67 8.49
C LEU A 159 1.69 -1.17 9.91
N LYS A 160 1.83 -2.08 10.88
CA LYS A 160 2.17 -1.72 12.26
C LYS A 160 3.58 -1.15 12.38
N LYS A 161 4.56 -1.75 11.69
CA LYS A 161 5.95 -1.28 11.65
C LYS A 161 6.04 0.14 11.10
N GLU A 162 5.38 0.39 9.96
CA GLU A 162 5.25 1.74 9.40
C GLU A 162 4.54 2.65 10.41
N TYR A 163 3.50 2.15 11.08
CA TYR A 163 2.78 2.94 12.05
C TYR A 163 3.65 3.44 13.19
N ASP A 164 4.38 2.53 13.81
CA ASP A 164 5.20 2.83 14.96
C ASP A 164 6.40 3.72 14.56
N ALA A 165 6.97 3.52 13.36
CA ALA A 165 8.07 4.30 12.84
C ALA A 165 7.67 5.72 12.40
N CYS A 166 6.46 5.90 11.86
CA CYS A 166 6.01 7.16 11.28
C CYS A 166 5.03 7.96 12.16
N LYS A 167 4.77 7.53 13.40
CA LYS A 167 3.74 8.14 14.29
C LYS A 167 3.91 9.64 14.54
N ASP A 168 5.14 10.16 14.48
CA ASP A 168 5.46 11.56 14.73
C ASP A 168 5.44 12.45 13.47
N PHE A 169 5.17 11.86 12.31
CA PHE A 169 5.17 12.54 11.01
C PHE A 169 3.77 12.72 10.44
N LYS A 170 3.63 13.63 9.47
CA LYS A 170 2.41 13.75 8.67
C LYS A 170 2.16 12.48 7.84
N PRO A 171 0.88 12.09 7.62
CA PRO A 171 -0.34 12.75 8.09
C PRO A 171 -0.76 12.36 9.52
N ARG A 172 -0.03 11.45 10.19
CA ARG A 172 -0.43 10.87 11.49
C ARG A 172 -0.40 11.87 12.63
N LYS A 173 0.61 12.75 12.62
CA LYS A 173 0.72 13.93 13.47
C LYS A 173 0.53 15.17 12.58
N PRO A 174 -0.65 15.81 12.57
CA PRO A 174 -0.91 16.97 11.70
C PRO A 174 0.10 18.11 11.87
N ASP A 175 0.56 18.34 13.09
CA ASP A 175 1.57 19.35 13.43
C ASP A 175 3.01 18.82 13.32
N GLY A 176 3.19 17.57 12.90
CA GLY A 176 4.49 16.94 12.70
C GLY A 176 5.17 17.37 11.38
N PRO A 177 6.48 17.10 11.24
CA PRO A 177 7.16 17.29 9.96
C PRO A 177 6.65 16.31 8.90
N ASP A 178 6.85 16.62 7.62
CA ASP A 178 6.72 15.63 6.56
C ASP A 178 7.93 14.68 6.66
N PRO A 179 7.74 13.34 6.59
CA PRO A 179 8.89 12.43 6.66
C PRO A 179 9.86 12.61 5.48
N CYS A 180 9.42 13.23 4.39
CA CYS A 180 10.27 13.57 3.25
C CYS A 180 11.08 14.87 3.46
N ASP A 181 10.77 15.68 4.48
CA ASP A 181 11.46 16.96 4.73
C ASP A 181 12.93 16.77 5.15
N SER A 182 13.28 15.60 5.70
CA SER A 182 14.64 15.23 6.09
C SER A 182 15.55 14.96 4.89
N LEU A 183 14.97 14.69 3.72
CA LEU A 183 15.74 14.31 2.53
C LEU A 183 16.42 15.52 1.89
N THR A 184 17.64 15.29 1.41
CA THR A 184 18.44 16.33 0.75
C THR A 184 17.67 16.94 -0.42
N LYS A 185 17.40 18.24 -0.36
CA LYS A 185 16.75 18.98 -1.45
C LYS A 185 17.72 19.13 -2.61
N ILE A 186 17.43 18.47 -3.74
CA ILE A 186 18.19 18.65 -4.98
C ILE A 186 17.55 19.79 -5.76
N PRO A 187 18.28 20.89 -6.06
CA PRO A 187 17.73 22.03 -6.80
C PRO A 187 17.11 21.57 -8.12
N ALA A 188 15.90 22.04 -8.43
CA ALA A 188 15.27 21.79 -9.72
C ALA A 188 16.16 22.30 -10.87
N GLY A 189 16.88 21.38 -11.49
CA GLY A 189 17.53 21.55 -12.78
C GLY A 189 17.04 20.44 -13.71
N LYS A 190 16.95 20.71 -15.02
CA LYS A 190 16.46 19.76 -16.04
C LYS A 190 17.28 18.45 -16.16
N LYS A 191 18.32 18.23 -15.35
CA LYS A 191 19.28 17.13 -15.49
C LYS A 191 19.02 16.03 -14.46
N PRO A 192 19.02 14.75 -14.87
CA PRO A 192 18.91 13.59 -13.97
C PRO A 192 19.93 13.61 -12.80
N ILE A 193 19.52 13.10 -11.64
CA ILE A 193 20.42 12.88 -10.49
C ILE A 193 21.47 11.85 -10.90
N GLN A 194 22.75 12.12 -10.59
CA GLN A 194 23.87 11.25 -10.91
C GLN A 194 24.21 10.31 -9.74
N ALA A 195 24.97 9.25 -10.03
CA ALA A 195 25.18 8.14 -9.10
C ALA A 195 25.62 8.53 -7.69
N PRO A 196 26.60 9.45 -7.46
CA PRO A 196 26.99 9.83 -6.11
C PRO A 196 25.84 10.40 -5.27
N ALA A 197 25.01 11.25 -5.88
CA ALA A 197 23.87 11.87 -5.20
C ALA A 197 22.71 10.88 -5.01
N ALA A 198 22.45 10.01 -6.00
CA ALA A 198 21.43 8.98 -5.90
C ALA A 198 21.80 7.91 -4.85
N ASN A 199 23.08 7.52 -4.77
CA ASN A 199 23.59 6.60 -3.76
C ASN A 199 23.49 7.21 -2.36
N LYS A 200 23.94 8.46 -2.18
CA LYS A 200 23.81 9.13 -0.89
C LYS A 200 22.35 9.20 -0.44
N LEU A 201 21.44 9.51 -1.35
CA LEU A 201 20.00 9.57 -1.03
C LEU A 201 19.46 8.19 -0.62
N ALA A 202 19.89 7.12 -1.29
CA ALA A 202 19.56 5.76 -0.90
C ALA A 202 20.05 5.44 0.52
N ASP A 203 21.25 5.88 0.88
CA ASP A 203 21.84 5.68 2.21
C ASP A 203 21.08 6.48 3.28
N ASP A 204 20.74 7.74 2.99
CA ASP A 204 19.94 8.61 3.87
C ASP A 204 18.54 7.99 4.14
N VAL A 205 17.86 7.50 3.09
CA VAL A 205 16.55 6.84 3.23
C VAL A 205 16.67 5.52 3.98
N ALA A 206 17.73 4.74 3.75
CA ALA A 206 17.96 3.50 4.47
C ALA A 206 18.21 3.74 5.97
N ALA A 207 18.85 4.85 6.35
CA ALA A 207 19.01 5.22 7.75
C ALA A 207 17.69 5.68 8.42
N ASP A 208 16.76 6.27 7.66
CA ASP A 208 15.47 6.77 8.17
C ASP A 208 14.46 5.63 8.43
N LYS A 209 14.11 5.43 9.71
CA LYS A 209 13.19 4.36 10.14
C LYS A 209 11.79 4.51 9.55
N CYS A 210 11.27 5.73 9.39
CA CYS A 210 9.94 5.95 8.84
C CYS A 210 9.94 5.70 7.33
N LEU A 211 10.88 6.29 6.58
CA LEU A 211 10.93 6.14 5.13
C LEU A 211 11.24 4.70 4.71
N SER A 212 12.15 4.02 5.43
CA SER A 212 12.43 2.61 5.23
C SER A 212 11.20 1.73 5.48
N ALA A 213 10.43 1.99 6.56
CA ALA A 213 9.21 1.24 6.84
C ALA A 213 8.08 1.52 5.83
N ARG A 214 7.99 2.75 5.30
CA ARG A 214 7.01 3.12 4.25
C ARG A 214 7.21 2.35 2.94
N ARG A 215 8.40 1.78 2.68
CA ARG A 215 8.65 0.95 1.49
C ARG A 215 7.74 -0.27 1.41
N CYS A 216 7.27 -0.78 2.55
CA CYS A 216 6.43 -1.96 2.60
C CYS A 216 4.99 -1.70 2.14
N ALA A 217 4.58 -0.44 2.06
CA ALA A 217 3.31 -0.03 1.47
C ALA A 217 3.55 0.45 0.03
N LEU A 218 3.28 -0.42 -0.94
CA LEU A 218 3.50 -0.12 -2.35
C LEU A 218 2.64 1.08 -2.80
N SER A 219 3.27 1.94 -3.58
CA SER A 219 2.64 3.13 -4.16
C SER A 219 2.12 2.82 -5.55
N PRO A 220 0.99 3.38 -6.00
CA PRO A 220 0.74 3.47 -7.44
C PRO A 220 1.87 4.28 -8.11
N TYR A 221 2.08 4.09 -9.40
CA TYR A 221 3.00 4.90 -10.18
C TYR A 221 2.52 6.36 -10.25
N GLU A 222 1.23 6.59 -10.55
CA GLU A 222 0.58 7.91 -10.52
C GLU A 222 -0.86 7.85 -9.95
N PRO A 223 -1.23 8.80 -9.06
CA PRO A 223 -0.33 9.75 -8.41
C PRO A 223 0.53 9.05 -7.37
N SER A 224 1.84 9.27 -7.46
CA SER A 224 2.82 8.65 -6.57
C SER A 224 2.65 9.08 -5.11
N ARG A 225 2.88 8.14 -4.19
CA ARG A 225 3.02 8.37 -2.74
C ARG A 225 4.47 8.47 -2.28
N CYS A 226 5.42 8.35 -3.21
CA CYS A 226 6.84 8.48 -2.93
C CYS A 226 7.19 9.92 -2.57
N CYS A 227 8.32 10.12 -1.89
CA CYS A 227 8.82 11.45 -1.59
C CYS A 227 9.16 12.20 -2.89
N ASN A 228 8.18 12.90 -3.45
CA ASN A 228 8.26 13.67 -4.68
C ASN A 228 7.65 15.04 -4.45
N THR A 229 8.44 16.10 -4.59
CA THR A 229 7.91 17.47 -4.60
C THR A 229 7.93 18.02 -6.03
N PRO A 230 6.93 18.81 -6.47
CA PRO A 230 6.92 19.44 -7.79
C PRO A 230 8.18 20.28 -8.11
N ASP A 231 8.82 20.84 -7.08
CA ASP A 231 9.92 21.81 -7.19
C ASP A 231 11.32 21.19 -6.97
N SER A 232 11.43 19.87 -6.87
CA SER A 232 12.70 19.17 -6.82
C SER A 232 12.64 17.94 -7.71
N LEU A 233 13.74 17.64 -8.40
CA LEU A 233 13.76 16.50 -9.30
C LEU A 233 13.65 15.21 -8.49
N ARG A 234 12.45 14.63 -8.42
CA ARG A 234 12.16 13.21 -8.10
C ARG A 234 13.02 12.61 -6.98
N ILE A 235 12.75 13.01 -5.73
CA ILE A 235 13.50 12.56 -4.55
C ILE A 235 13.27 11.05 -4.26
N GLN A 236 12.20 10.44 -4.77
CA GLN A 236 12.10 8.99 -4.91
C GLN A 236 11.20 8.68 -6.11
N THR A 237 11.71 7.93 -7.08
CA THR A 237 10.89 7.57 -8.24
C THR A 237 10.12 6.28 -8.00
N PRO A 238 8.84 6.21 -8.41
CA PRO A 238 8.12 4.95 -8.44
C PRO A 238 8.80 3.98 -9.41
N HIS A 239 9.13 2.80 -8.90
CA HIS A 239 9.69 1.70 -9.66
C HIS A 239 8.76 0.50 -9.55
N HIS A 240 8.26 0.02 -10.69
CA HIS A 240 7.38 -1.15 -10.77
C HIS A 240 8.12 -2.41 -10.31
N ILE A 241 7.61 -3.10 -9.28
CA ILE A 241 8.22 -4.37 -8.82
C ILE A 241 8.02 -5.48 -9.85
N VAL A 242 6.84 -5.50 -10.48
CA VAL A 242 6.60 -6.22 -11.74
C VAL A 242 6.52 -5.18 -12.84
N GLU A 243 7.51 -5.16 -13.71
CA GLU A 243 7.70 -4.12 -14.69
C GLU A 243 6.48 -3.98 -15.59
N ALA A 244 6.02 -2.75 -15.81
CA ALA A 244 4.87 -2.53 -16.69
C ALA A 244 5.12 -2.97 -18.14
N SER A 245 6.38 -2.99 -18.58
CA SER A 245 6.77 -3.55 -19.88
C SER A 245 6.55 -5.07 -19.97
N SER A 246 6.28 -5.75 -18.85
CA SER A 246 5.86 -7.16 -18.84
C SER A 246 4.49 -7.35 -19.50
N PHE A 247 3.65 -6.31 -19.49
CA PHE A 247 2.27 -6.33 -19.99
C PHE A 247 2.05 -5.41 -21.21
N ILE A 248 2.99 -4.50 -21.47
CA ILE A 248 2.89 -3.48 -22.51
C ILE A 248 4.18 -3.48 -23.35
N GLN A 249 4.05 -3.79 -24.64
CA GLN A 249 5.13 -3.61 -25.60
C GLN A 249 5.31 -2.11 -25.93
N ASN A 250 6.56 -1.71 -26.19
CA ASN A 250 6.93 -0.34 -26.57
C ASN A 250 6.52 0.72 -25.53
N ARG A 251 6.47 0.35 -24.26
CA ARG A 251 6.16 1.26 -23.16
C ARG A 251 7.07 2.50 -23.20
N GLY A 252 6.47 3.68 -23.03
CA GLY A 252 7.11 4.98 -23.10
C GLY A 252 7.29 5.53 -24.53
N GLN A 253 6.90 4.79 -25.57
CA GLN A 253 6.91 5.26 -26.95
C GLN A 253 5.56 5.89 -27.36
N LYS A 254 5.51 6.50 -28.55
CA LYS A 254 4.30 7.15 -29.09
C LYS A 254 3.09 6.19 -29.17
N THR A 255 3.36 4.91 -29.40
CA THR A 255 2.35 3.86 -29.47
C THR A 255 2.76 2.73 -28.55
N GLU A 256 2.06 2.62 -27.43
CA GLU A 256 2.15 1.48 -26.51
C GLU A 256 1.17 0.40 -26.95
N THR A 257 1.55 -0.88 -26.85
CA THR A 257 0.70 -1.99 -27.29
C THR A 257 0.61 -3.06 -26.21
N PRO A 258 -0.55 -3.22 -25.56
CA PRO A 258 -0.75 -4.27 -24.57
C PRO A 258 -0.59 -5.68 -25.17
N PHE A 259 -0.08 -6.62 -24.38
CA PHE A 259 -0.15 -8.05 -24.73
C PHE A 259 -1.59 -8.56 -24.56
N ALA A 260 -1.98 -9.51 -25.40
CA ALA A 260 -3.29 -10.16 -25.38
C ALA A 260 -3.27 -11.47 -24.58
N THR A 261 -2.66 -11.46 -23.39
CA THR A 261 -2.44 -12.66 -22.56
C THR A 261 -3.36 -12.76 -21.35
N PHE A 262 -4.15 -11.73 -21.07
CA PHE A 262 -5.07 -11.65 -19.92
C PHE A 262 -6.49 -11.34 -20.38
N ASN A 263 -7.48 -11.96 -19.73
CA ASN A 263 -8.90 -11.84 -20.05
C ASN A 263 -9.55 -10.73 -19.21
N SER A 264 -10.24 -9.77 -19.84
CA SER A 264 -10.93 -8.69 -19.12
C SER A 264 -12.08 -9.24 -18.24
N PRO A 265 -12.33 -8.67 -17.05
CA PRO A 265 -12.75 -7.27 -16.96
C PRO A 265 -11.76 -6.38 -16.19
N GLY A 266 -11.09 -5.49 -16.93
CA GLY A 266 -10.15 -4.48 -16.43
C GLY A 266 -8.94 -4.35 -17.35
N SER A 267 -8.67 -3.17 -17.91
CA SER A 267 -7.44 -2.92 -18.68
C SER A 267 -6.29 -2.67 -17.71
N TYR A 268 -5.17 -3.40 -17.85
CA TYR A 268 -3.93 -3.08 -17.15
C TYR A 268 -3.56 -1.60 -17.38
N ASP A 269 -3.23 -0.89 -16.32
CA ASP A 269 -2.90 0.53 -16.30
C ASP A 269 -1.60 0.76 -15.53
N ALA A 270 -0.50 0.98 -16.26
CA ALA A 270 0.83 1.16 -15.69
C ALA A 270 0.89 2.28 -14.64
N ASN A 271 0.00 3.28 -14.70
CA ASN A 271 -0.05 4.35 -13.70
C ASN A 271 -0.58 3.85 -12.35
N LYS A 272 -1.48 2.87 -12.37
CA LYS A 272 -2.09 2.32 -11.15
C LYS A 272 -1.32 1.13 -10.58
N ALA A 273 -0.44 0.54 -11.37
CA ALA A 273 0.32 -0.65 -10.96
C ALA A 273 1.24 -0.36 -9.76
N PRO A 274 1.41 -1.31 -8.81
CA PRO A 274 2.18 -1.11 -7.60
C PRO A 274 3.69 -0.94 -7.86
N CYS A 275 4.26 0.02 -7.16
CA CYS A 275 5.65 0.45 -7.24
C CYS A 275 6.27 0.54 -5.84
N VAL A 276 7.57 0.28 -5.77
CA VAL A 276 8.41 0.72 -4.66
C VAL A 276 8.93 2.13 -4.94
N CYS A 277 9.12 2.92 -3.89
CA CYS A 277 9.79 4.22 -3.99
C CYS A 277 11.30 4.01 -4.02
N ALA A 278 11.94 4.17 -5.17
CA ALA A 278 13.38 3.94 -5.33
C ALA A 278 14.14 5.25 -5.51
N GLU A 279 15.32 5.36 -4.91
CA GLU A 279 16.19 6.53 -5.04
C GLU A 279 16.96 6.51 -6.36
N GLY A 280 17.05 7.68 -7.00
CA GLY A 280 17.57 7.84 -8.35
C GLY A 280 16.45 8.06 -9.38
N THR A 281 16.82 8.38 -10.62
CA THR A 281 15.85 8.75 -11.67
C THR A 281 15.89 7.89 -12.92
N SER A 282 16.75 6.87 -12.94
CA SER A 282 16.87 6.00 -14.11
C SER A 282 17.46 4.63 -13.75
N HIS A 283 17.44 3.75 -14.73
CA HIS A 283 18.03 2.42 -14.65
C HIS A 283 19.57 2.40 -14.63
N SER A 284 20.28 3.53 -14.73
CA SER A 284 21.75 3.56 -14.87
C SER A 284 22.43 4.83 -14.33
N LEU A 285 21.82 5.49 -13.33
CA LEU A 285 22.36 6.73 -12.75
C LEU A 285 22.47 6.65 -11.22
N GLY A 286 22.73 5.45 -10.71
CA GLY A 286 22.90 5.10 -9.30
C GLY A 286 21.62 5.06 -8.48
N GLY A 287 21.82 4.88 -7.18
CA GLY A 287 20.76 4.68 -6.19
C GLY A 287 20.13 3.29 -6.28
N THR A 288 19.11 3.09 -5.46
CA THR A 288 18.38 1.81 -5.44
C THR A 288 17.59 1.55 -6.72
N HIS A 289 17.26 2.58 -7.50
CA HIS A 289 16.55 2.39 -8.77
C HIS A 289 17.41 1.64 -9.78
N GLU A 290 18.70 2.00 -9.91
CA GLU A 290 19.64 1.25 -10.73
C GLU A 290 19.80 -0.19 -10.22
N LEU A 291 19.89 -0.38 -8.90
CA LEU A 291 20.03 -1.71 -8.29
C LEU A 291 18.81 -2.60 -8.58
N MET A 292 17.59 -2.06 -8.47
CA MET A 292 16.37 -2.80 -8.82
C MET A 292 16.42 -3.33 -10.25
N HIS A 293 16.76 -2.46 -11.21
CA HIS A 293 16.91 -2.87 -12.60
C HIS A 293 18.02 -3.88 -12.82
N THR A 294 19.10 -3.82 -12.04
CA THR A 294 20.23 -4.75 -12.13
C THR A 294 19.80 -6.16 -11.70
N PHE A 295 19.15 -6.29 -10.53
CA PHE A 295 18.68 -7.59 -10.05
C PHE A 295 17.52 -8.16 -10.87
N GLN A 296 16.56 -7.32 -11.28
CA GLN A 296 15.47 -7.75 -12.17
C GLN A 296 16.00 -8.21 -13.54
N SER A 297 16.91 -7.43 -14.15
CA SER A 297 17.52 -7.81 -15.45
C SER A 297 18.32 -9.10 -15.34
N ALA A 298 19.04 -9.31 -14.25
CA ALA A 298 19.77 -10.56 -14.00
C ALA A 298 18.83 -11.77 -13.91
N SER A 299 17.69 -11.63 -13.24
CA SER A 299 16.67 -12.68 -13.22
C SER A 299 16.10 -12.95 -14.62
N ALA A 300 15.70 -11.88 -15.33
CA ALA A 300 15.14 -11.99 -16.67
C ALA A 300 16.12 -12.63 -17.66
N CYS A 301 17.42 -12.29 -17.60
CA CYS A 301 18.45 -12.83 -18.50
C CYS A 301 18.72 -14.33 -18.35
N LYS A 302 18.19 -15.00 -17.32
CA LYS A 302 18.23 -16.47 -17.18
C LYS A 302 17.24 -17.20 -18.08
N ILE A 303 16.27 -16.49 -18.66
CA ILE A 303 15.23 -17.03 -19.53
C ILE A 303 15.64 -16.75 -20.97
N ASP A 304 15.61 -17.73 -21.87
CA ASP A 304 15.97 -17.51 -23.29
C ASP A 304 15.04 -16.52 -24.01
N ALA A 305 15.57 -15.81 -25.00
CA ALA A 305 14.86 -14.77 -25.76
C ALA A 305 14.32 -15.32 -27.09
N ASP A 306 13.65 -16.47 -27.03
CA ASP A 306 13.08 -17.19 -28.18
C ASP A 306 11.54 -17.27 -28.13
N GLY A 307 10.94 -16.69 -27.08
CA GLY A 307 9.51 -16.70 -26.85
C GLY A 307 8.73 -15.69 -27.69
N LYS A 308 7.41 -15.90 -27.71
CA LYS A 308 6.42 -15.06 -28.40
C LYS A 308 5.22 -14.77 -27.52
N LEU A 309 4.67 -13.55 -27.62
CA LEU A 309 3.43 -13.16 -26.96
C LEU A 309 2.47 -12.46 -27.94
N PRO A 310 1.16 -12.79 -27.92
CA PRO A 310 0.18 -12.13 -28.77
C PRO A 310 -0.01 -10.67 -28.37
N LEU A 311 -0.26 -9.80 -29.33
CA LEU A 311 -0.53 -8.37 -29.13
C LEU A 311 -2.03 -8.09 -29.24
N ALA A 312 -2.53 -7.16 -28.42
CA ALA A 312 -3.92 -6.72 -28.48
C ALA A 312 -4.28 -6.03 -29.82
N SER A 313 -3.30 -5.50 -30.53
CA SER A 313 -3.44 -4.95 -31.88
C SER A 313 -3.50 -6.01 -32.99
N GLY A 314 -3.35 -7.29 -32.65
CA GLY A 314 -3.08 -8.37 -33.60
C GLY A 314 -1.58 -8.56 -33.86
N GLY A 315 -1.20 -9.79 -34.24
CA GLY A 315 0.20 -10.21 -34.37
C GLY A 315 0.82 -10.65 -33.05
N GLU A 316 2.14 -10.86 -33.06
CA GLU A 316 2.91 -11.33 -31.91
C GLU A 316 4.20 -10.50 -31.75
N ALA A 317 4.60 -10.26 -30.51
CA ALA A 317 5.97 -9.88 -30.20
C ALA A 317 6.83 -11.15 -30.19
N GLU A 318 7.92 -11.17 -30.95
CA GLU A 318 8.83 -12.31 -31.08
C GLU A 318 10.22 -12.02 -30.53
N ASN A 319 11.01 -13.07 -30.30
CA ASN A 319 12.37 -13.00 -29.75
C ASN A 319 12.41 -12.28 -28.39
N ILE A 320 11.39 -12.52 -27.58
CA ILE A 320 11.27 -11.97 -26.23
C ILE A 320 11.42 -13.08 -25.20
N ARG A 321 11.87 -12.69 -24.01
CA ARG A 321 11.91 -13.58 -22.86
C ARG A 321 10.50 -13.70 -22.30
N VAL A 322 9.94 -14.91 -22.24
CA VAL A 322 8.56 -15.14 -21.79
C VAL A 322 8.57 -15.85 -20.46
N THR A 323 7.79 -15.33 -19.52
CA THR A 323 7.58 -15.90 -18.19
C THR A 323 6.08 -15.87 -17.85
N THR A 324 5.74 -16.21 -16.62
CA THR A 324 4.41 -16.05 -16.03
C THR A 324 4.41 -14.92 -15.01
N TYR A 325 3.27 -14.29 -14.77
CA TYR A 325 3.11 -13.28 -13.73
C TYR A 325 3.57 -13.76 -12.35
N GLY A 326 3.25 -14.99 -11.94
CA GLY A 326 3.67 -15.51 -10.63
C GLY A 326 5.20 -15.53 -10.48
N ALA A 327 5.91 -15.99 -11.51
CA ALA A 327 7.37 -15.97 -11.54
C ALA A 327 7.95 -14.54 -11.63
N ALA A 328 7.33 -13.64 -12.41
CA ALA A 328 7.74 -12.24 -12.49
C ALA A 328 7.58 -11.54 -11.12
N ARG A 329 6.43 -11.73 -10.47
CA ARG A 329 6.13 -11.26 -9.10
C ARG A 329 7.19 -11.74 -8.12
N ASP A 330 7.47 -13.05 -8.11
CA ASP A 330 8.42 -13.63 -7.17
C ASP A 330 9.84 -13.10 -7.39
N SER A 331 10.28 -12.99 -8.65
CA SER A 331 11.60 -12.42 -8.97
C SER A 331 11.71 -10.92 -8.67
N GLY A 332 10.63 -10.17 -8.87
CA GLY A 332 10.57 -8.75 -8.51
C GLY A 332 10.62 -8.53 -7.00
N VAL A 333 9.92 -9.37 -6.23
CA VAL A 333 9.98 -9.36 -4.76
C VAL A 333 11.36 -9.79 -4.25
N GLU A 334 12.01 -10.77 -4.88
CA GLU A 334 13.40 -11.13 -4.55
C GLU A 334 14.35 -9.95 -4.81
N ALA A 335 14.23 -9.28 -5.96
CA ALA A 335 14.99 -8.07 -6.27
C ALA A 335 14.73 -6.97 -5.23
N PHE A 336 13.47 -6.74 -4.86
CA PHE A 336 13.11 -5.80 -3.79
C PHE A 336 13.83 -6.14 -2.48
N GLN A 337 13.79 -7.39 -2.04
CA GLN A 337 14.40 -7.81 -0.77
C GLN A 337 15.91 -7.64 -0.78
N LYS A 338 16.56 -7.89 -1.92
CA LYS A 338 17.99 -7.61 -2.09
C LYS A 338 18.27 -6.12 -2.03
N VAL A 339 17.48 -5.27 -2.68
CA VAL A 339 17.79 -3.84 -2.75
C VAL A 339 17.46 -3.08 -1.46
N PHE A 340 16.43 -3.51 -0.72
CA PHE A 340 15.91 -2.83 0.46
C PHE A 340 15.91 -3.71 1.72
N PRO A 341 17.05 -4.32 2.10
CA PRO A 341 17.11 -5.23 3.26
C PRO A 341 16.80 -4.50 4.58
N ASP A 342 17.05 -3.19 4.63
CA ASP A 342 16.81 -2.31 5.78
C ASP A 342 15.32 -2.10 6.09
N SER A 343 14.46 -2.31 5.09
CA SER A 343 13.00 -2.15 5.19
C SER A 343 12.35 -3.28 5.98
N GLY A 344 12.94 -4.49 5.94
CA GLY A 344 12.41 -5.69 6.57
C GLY A 344 10.96 -6.00 6.17
N CYS A 345 10.54 -5.67 4.94
CA CYS A 345 9.18 -5.95 4.46
C CYS A 345 8.93 -7.45 4.33
N ASP A 346 7.72 -7.86 4.69
CA ASP A 346 7.28 -9.24 4.55
C ASP A 346 7.04 -9.55 3.05
N PRO A 347 7.74 -10.56 2.48
CA PRO A 347 7.57 -10.89 1.06
C PRO A 347 6.14 -11.29 0.73
N ASP A 348 5.40 -11.92 1.65
CA ASP A 348 4.02 -12.31 1.41
C ASP A 348 3.09 -11.10 1.38
N CYS A 349 3.40 -10.05 2.15
CA CYS A 349 2.71 -8.78 2.05
C CYS A 349 2.95 -8.09 0.70
N LEU A 350 4.20 -8.07 0.24
CA LEU A 350 4.54 -7.47 -1.06
C LEU A 350 3.85 -8.20 -2.20
N LYS A 351 3.86 -9.54 -2.19
CA LYS A 351 3.14 -10.36 -3.17
C LYS A 351 1.64 -10.08 -3.13
N ALA A 352 1.04 -10.04 -1.95
CA ALA A 352 -0.39 -9.79 -1.81
C ALA A 352 -0.83 -8.40 -2.30
N GLN A 353 0.04 -7.37 -2.18
CA GLN A 353 -0.22 -6.04 -2.75
C GLN A 353 -0.11 -6.04 -4.27
N LEU A 354 0.82 -6.81 -4.83
CA LEU A 354 0.94 -6.99 -6.27
C LEU A 354 -0.27 -7.74 -6.83
N ASP A 355 -0.66 -8.85 -6.20
CA ASP A 355 -1.79 -9.69 -6.60
C ASP A 355 -3.10 -8.91 -6.56
N ALA A 356 -3.31 -8.12 -5.51
CA ALA A 356 -4.49 -7.26 -5.35
C ALA A 356 -4.74 -6.38 -6.59
N TYR A 357 -3.69 -5.77 -7.14
CA TYR A 357 -3.81 -4.98 -8.35
C TYR A 357 -3.92 -5.84 -9.61
N HIS A 358 -3.03 -6.83 -9.81
CA HIS A 358 -2.94 -7.55 -11.08
C HIS A 358 -4.16 -8.48 -11.31
N ASN A 359 -4.68 -9.12 -10.26
CA ASN A 359 -5.86 -9.99 -10.36
C ASN A 359 -7.10 -9.21 -10.84
N GLN A 360 -7.24 -7.94 -10.45
CA GLN A 360 -8.34 -7.09 -10.91
C GLN A 360 -8.25 -6.74 -12.41
N CYS A 361 -7.06 -6.89 -13.00
CA CYS A 361 -6.81 -6.72 -14.43
C CYS A 361 -6.95 -8.05 -15.21
N GLY A 362 -7.39 -9.12 -14.54
CA GLY A 362 -7.47 -10.46 -15.14
C GLY A 362 -6.11 -11.14 -15.32
N ILE A 363 -5.09 -10.70 -14.58
CA ILE A 363 -3.74 -11.27 -14.58
C ILE A 363 -3.61 -12.14 -13.33
N ASP A 364 -3.44 -13.44 -13.54
CA ASP A 364 -3.22 -14.45 -12.49
C ASP A 364 -1.81 -15.06 -12.56
N ASP A 365 -1.45 -15.92 -11.61
CA ASP A 365 -0.12 -16.54 -11.54
C ASP A 365 0.33 -17.24 -12.83
N ASN A 366 -0.60 -17.72 -13.67
CA ASN A 366 -0.31 -18.44 -14.91
C ASN A 366 -0.29 -17.53 -16.15
N THR A 367 -0.70 -16.28 -16.00
CA THR A 367 -0.78 -15.31 -17.10
C THR A 367 0.62 -15.09 -17.68
N LYS A 368 0.79 -15.40 -18.96
CA LYS A 368 2.06 -15.21 -19.66
C LYS A 368 2.36 -13.71 -19.80
N CYS A 369 3.59 -13.33 -19.53
CA CYS A 369 4.06 -11.96 -19.65
C CYS A 369 5.53 -11.93 -20.10
N GLN A 370 6.00 -10.75 -20.50
CA GLN A 370 7.39 -10.58 -20.89
C GLN A 370 8.27 -10.49 -19.63
N ALA A 371 9.36 -11.25 -19.58
CA ALA A 371 10.44 -11.01 -18.63
C ALA A 371 11.31 -9.85 -19.13
N VAL A 372 11.40 -8.78 -18.35
CA VAL A 372 12.00 -7.52 -18.80
C VAL A 372 13.47 -7.46 -18.43
N ALA A 373 14.36 -7.51 -19.43
CA ALA A 373 15.79 -7.27 -19.26
C ALA A 373 16.15 -5.88 -19.80
N THR A 374 16.10 -4.84 -18.96
CA THR A 374 16.54 -3.49 -19.36
C THR A 374 18.05 -3.44 -19.59
N ARG A 375 18.80 -4.31 -18.91
CA ARG A 375 20.22 -4.59 -19.16
C ARG A 375 20.36 -5.93 -19.88
N LYS A 376 20.44 -5.87 -21.22
CA LYS A 376 20.44 -7.04 -22.12
C LYS A 376 21.43 -8.14 -21.72
N ASN A 377 22.56 -7.75 -21.13
CA ASN A 377 23.51 -8.61 -20.45
C ASN A 377 23.79 -8.01 -19.07
N THR A 378 23.71 -8.83 -18.02
CA THR A 378 24.15 -8.46 -16.68
C THR A 378 25.30 -9.41 -16.31
N PRO A 379 26.58 -9.00 -16.52
CA PRO A 379 27.74 -9.81 -16.14
C PRO A 379 27.75 -10.14 -14.65
N ASP A 380 28.29 -11.29 -14.28
CA ASP A 380 28.41 -11.71 -12.87
C ASP A 380 29.13 -10.66 -12.01
N SER A 381 30.12 -9.95 -12.57
CA SER A 381 30.81 -8.85 -11.89
C SER A 381 29.88 -7.70 -11.52
N MET A 382 28.91 -7.37 -12.36
CA MET A 382 27.92 -6.31 -12.05
C MET A 382 26.97 -6.73 -10.94
N LEU A 383 26.61 -8.01 -10.88
CA LEU A 383 25.79 -8.54 -9.79
C LEU A 383 26.56 -8.52 -8.47
N GLN A 384 27.82 -8.95 -8.50
CA GLN A 384 28.68 -8.91 -7.32
C GLN A 384 28.86 -7.47 -6.80
N GLU A 385 29.15 -6.50 -7.67
CA GLU A 385 29.24 -5.08 -7.30
C GLU A 385 27.92 -4.57 -6.70
N ALA A 386 26.77 -4.97 -7.26
CA ALA A 386 25.45 -4.60 -6.74
C ALA A 386 25.19 -5.20 -5.35
N GLU A 387 25.56 -6.46 -5.13
CA GLU A 387 25.44 -7.14 -3.83
C GLU A 387 26.33 -6.50 -2.77
N GLU A 388 27.59 -6.19 -3.11
CA GLU A 388 28.52 -5.49 -2.22
C GLU A 388 27.98 -4.11 -1.85
N GLN A 389 27.46 -3.35 -2.83
CA GLN A 389 26.88 -2.03 -2.58
C GLN A 389 25.66 -2.08 -1.64
N VAL A 390 24.78 -3.07 -1.83
CA VAL A 390 23.63 -3.31 -0.95
C VAL A 390 24.09 -3.63 0.47
N GLN A 391 25.07 -4.53 0.61
CA GLN A 391 25.54 -4.98 1.91
C GLN A 391 26.19 -3.82 2.69
N GLU A 392 27.02 -3.02 2.02
CA GLU A 392 27.64 -1.84 2.64
C GLU A 392 26.56 -0.87 3.15
N ARG A 393 25.58 -0.53 2.31
CA ARG A 393 24.46 0.35 2.71
C ARG A 393 23.70 -0.20 3.91
N TYR A 394 23.40 -1.50 3.92
CA TYR A 394 22.68 -2.13 5.02
C TYR A 394 23.44 -2.01 6.34
N LEU A 395 24.75 -2.27 6.34
CA LEU A 395 25.60 -2.14 7.52
C LEU A 395 25.67 -0.70 8.02
N GLN A 396 25.79 0.27 7.11
CA GLN A 396 25.76 1.70 7.45
C GLN A 396 24.41 2.12 8.05
N ALA A 397 23.29 1.65 7.47
CA ALA A 397 21.95 1.94 7.96
C ALA A 397 21.71 1.37 9.37
N ILE A 398 22.19 0.16 9.66
CA ILE A 398 22.11 -0.40 11.03
C ILE A 398 22.94 0.43 12.01
N ALA A 399 24.15 0.83 11.62
CA ALA A 399 25.03 1.62 12.50
C ALA A 399 24.47 3.01 12.83
N ALA A 400 23.62 3.57 11.96
CA ALA A 400 23.02 4.89 12.14
C ALA A 400 21.71 4.90 12.96
N ARG A 401 21.10 3.72 13.20
CA ARG A 401 19.76 3.55 13.81
C ARG A 401 19.83 3.27 15.31
#